data_AF-A0A1Y2U0C6-F1
#
_entry.id   AF-A0A1Y2U0C6-F1
#
_cell.length_a   1.000
_cell.length_b   1.000
_cell.length_c   1.000
_cell.angle_alpha   90.00
_cell.angle_beta   90.00
_cell.angle_gamma   90.00
#
_symmetry.space_group_name_H-M   'P 1'
#
loop_
_entity.id
_entity.type
_entity.pdbx_description
1 polymer ?
#
loop_
_entity_poly.entity_id
_entity_poly.type
_entity_poly.pdbx_seq_one_letter_code
_entity_poly.pdbx_strand_id
1 'polypeptide(L)'
;MDRTFDILGLKWPRGTPQISHPYYPLGVTIPEYVPNEAPVPVLLTALGGMLGFAMLGASAVALKVNPNLTKSNLALLCWFVMNGCLHCFFEGYFVFNHATIASSQNVFAQLWKEYALSDSRYLTSDFFMLSIESITAFVWGPLCFANAISIVRDSPARHALRIIVCMAHLYGVALYYSTTLCETYFTGRSHSRPEFLYFWVYLVGFNLPWAIIPAILLYDSVRTISRATKALDKMSYTLDTQDTQHRRRNGKRAVVEPKKTK
;
A
#
# COMPACT_ATOMS: atom_id res chain seq x y z
N MET A 1 42.43 -7.91 -42.73
CA MET A 1 41.47 -8.17 -43.83
C MET A 1 40.08 -7.95 -43.27
N ASP A 2 39.67 -6.68 -43.24
CA ASP A 2 38.30 -6.28 -42.92
C ASP A 2 37.39 -6.70 -44.08
N ARG A 3 36.31 -7.43 -43.76
CA ARG A 3 35.16 -7.55 -44.65
C ARG A 3 33.95 -6.97 -43.94
N THR A 4 33.78 -5.67 -44.11
CA THR A 4 32.51 -4.99 -43.88
C THR A 4 31.49 -5.53 -44.88
N PHE A 5 30.51 -6.30 -44.40
CA PHE A 5 29.30 -6.59 -45.16
C PHE A 5 28.41 -5.36 -45.13
N ASP A 6 28.56 -4.52 -46.15
CA ASP A 6 27.70 -3.37 -46.42
C ASP A 6 26.51 -3.85 -47.27
N ILE A 7 25.38 -4.11 -46.61
CA ILE A 7 24.07 -4.15 -47.26
C ILE A 7 23.22 -3.15 -46.47
N LEU A 8 22.96 -1.98 -47.09
CA LEU A 8 22.08 -0.87 -46.67
C LEU A 8 22.68 0.38 -46.02
N GLY A 9 23.99 0.50 -45.77
CA GLY A 9 24.57 1.78 -45.30
C GLY A 9 24.00 2.33 -43.98
N LEU A 10 23.23 1.51 -43.25
CA LEU A 10 22.78 1.80 -41.90
C LEU A 10 23.93 1.48 -40.94
N LYS A 11 24.66 2.53 -40.56
CA LYS A 11 25.53 2.46 -39.39
C LYS A 11 24.65 2.17 -38.17
N TRP A 12 24.65 0.92 -37.72
CA TRP A 12 24.15 0.61 -36.38
C TRP A 12 25.00 1.41 -35.38
N PRO A 13 24.41 2.15 -34.43
CA PRO A 13 25.19 2.78 -33.38
C PRO A 13 26.04 1.68 -32.74
N ARG A 14 27.35 1.91 -32.59
CA ARG A 14 28.13 1.06 -31.68
C ARG A 14 27.34 1.03 -30.38
N GLY A 15 26.96 -0.17 -29.92
CA GLY A 15 26.24 -0.31 -28.66
C GLY A 15 26.97 0.54 -27.63
N THR A 16 26.27 1.48 -27.02
CA THR A 16 26.82 2.30 -25.93
C THR A 16 27.49 1.34 -24.96
N PRO A 17 28.74 1.61 -24.50
CA PRO A 17 29.39 0.76 -23.52
C PRO A 17 28.42 0.53 -22.37
N GLN A 18 28.00 -0.72 -22.16
CA GLN A 18 27.11 -0.99 -21.04
C GLN A 18 27.88 -0.67 -19.76
N ILE A 19 27.41 0.33 -19.03
CA ILE A 19 27.95 0.67 -17.73
C ILE A 19 27.64 -0.51 -16.81
N SER A 20 28.69 -1.14 -16.29
CA SER A 20 28.54 -2.26 -15.36
C SER A 20 27.76 -1.81 -14.12
N HIS A 21 26.72 -2.55 -13.77
CA HIS A 21 25.88 -2.28 -12.62
C HIS A 21 25.63 -3.54 -11.79
N PRO A 22 25.29 -3.41 -10.48
CA PRO A 22 25.12 -4.57 -9.58
C PRO A 22 23.74 -5.25 -9.67
N TYR A 23 22.82 -4.74 -10.48
CA TYR A 23 21.44 -5.26 -10.56
C TYR A 23 21.30 -6.52 -11.40
N TYR A 24 20.46 -7.44 -10.93
CA TYR A 24 20.19 -8.72 -11.58
C TYR A 24 18.93 -8.66 -12.44
N PRO A 25 18.85 -9.38 -13.57
CA PRO A 25 19.91 -10.17 -14.16
C PRO A 25 21.03 -9.28 -14.72
N LEU A 26 22.28 -9.74 -14.55
CA LEU A 26 23.46 -9.01 -15.01
C LEU A 26 23.45 -8.85 -16.53
N GLY A 27 23.95 -7.71 -17.04
CA GLY A 27 24.03 -7.42 -18.47
C GLY A 27 22.74 -6.87 -19.10
N VAL A 28 21.69 -6.64 -18.31
CA VAL A 28 20.55 -5.83 -18.75
C VAL A 28 20.99 -4.37 -18.96
N THR A 29 20.39 -3.67 -19.90
CA THR A 29 20.67 -2.24 -20.07
C THR A 29 19.88 -1.43 -19.04
N ILE A 30 20.59 -0.70 -18.18
CA ILE A 30 20.02 0.38 -17.37
C ILE A 30 20.59 1.71 -17.90
N PRO A 31 19.78 2.51 -18.61
CA PRO A 31 20.24 3.76 -19.22
C PRO A 31 20.85 4.71 -18.18
N GLU A 32 22.00 5.29 -18.53
CA GLU A 32 22.66 6.36 -17.75
C GLU A 32 22.90 6.02 -16.27
N TYR A 33 23.10 4.74 -15.94
CA TYR A 33 23.31 4.32 -14.56
C TYR A 33 24.51 5.01 -13.90
N VAL A 34 24.27 5.58 -12.73
CA VAL A 34 25.28 6.11 -11.82
C VAL A 34 25.08 5.52 -10.42
N PRO A 35 26.12 5.00 -9.75
CA PRO A 35 26.01 4.47 -8.39
C PRO A 35 25.60 5.56 -7.39
N ASN A 36 25.08 5.13 -6.23
CA ASN A 36 24.75 6.05 -5.14
C ASN A 36 26.00 6.72 -4.58
N GLU A 37 25.93 8.03 -4.34
CA GLU A 37 26.96 8.80 -3.65
C GLU A 37 26.80 8.72 -2.12
N ALA A 38 25.56 8.69 -1.64
CA ALA A 38 25.27 8.65 -0.22
C ALA A 38 25.33 7.21 0.33
N PRO A 39 25.92 7.01 1.52
CA PRO A 39 25.95 5.70 2.15
C PRO A 39 24.55 5.32 2.69
N VAL A 40 24.25 4.01 2.69
CA VAL A 40 22.94 3.47 3.09
C VAL A 40 22.41 4.01 4.44
N PRO A 41 23.21 4.15 5.52
CA PRO A 41 22.71 4.70 6.77
C PRO A 41 22.18 6.14 6.64
N VAL A 42 22.77 6.96 5.77
CA VAL A 42 22.29 8.33 5.50
C VAL A 42 20.94 8.29 4.79
N LEU A 43 20.79 7.42 3.79
CA LEU A 43 19.53 7.23 3.06
C LEU A 43 18.41 6.76 4.00
N LEU A 44 18.68 5.73 4.81
CA LEU A 44 17.71 5.20 5.78
C LEU A 44 17.33 6.24 6.84
N THR A 45 18.30 7.02 7.32
CA THR A 45 18.05 8.13 8.27
C THR A 45 17.19 9.21 7.63
N ALA A 46 17.43 9.55 6.36
CA ALA A 46 16.62 10.52 5.65
C ALA A 46 15.17 10.03 5.47
N LEU A 47 14.96 8.80 5.01
CA LEU A 47 13.63 8.20 4.87
C LEU A 47 12.91 8.11 6.22
N GLY A 48 13.58 7.56 7.23
CA GLY A 48 13.03 7.44 8.59
C GLY A 48 12.71 8.79 9.21
N GLY A 49 13.55 9.81 8.97
CA GLY A 49 13.33 11.18 9.43
C GLY A 49 12.11 11.83 8.77
N MET A 50 11.96 11.70 7.44
CA MET A 50 10.80 12.21 6.72
C MET A 50 9.49 11.55 7.17
N LEU A 51 9.47 10.21 7.27
CA LEU A 51 8.30 9.48 7.75
C LEU A 51 7.99 9.76 9.23
N GLY A 52 9.02 9.82 10.07
CA GLY A 52 8.90 10.16 11.48
C GLY A 52 8.31 11.56 11.67
N PHE A 53 8.82 12.55 10.93
CA PHE A 53 8.29 13.91 10.95
C PHE A 53 6.82 13.95 10.52
N ALA A 54 6.45 13.26 9.44
CA ALA A 54 5.07 13.19 8.97
C ALA A 54 4.13 12.56 10.02
N MET A 55 4.54 11.43 10.62
CA MET A 55 3.75 10.75 11.66
C MET A 55 3.61 11.58 12.94
N LEU A 56 4.69 12.23 13.39
CA LEU A 56 4.66 13.09 14.57
C LEU A 56 3.79 14.33 14.34
N GLY A 57 3.92 14.97 13.18
CA GLY A 57 3.09 16.10 12.78
C GLY A 57 1.61 15.71 12.71
N ALA A 58 1.30 14.61 12.03
CA ALA A 58 -0.07 14.10 11.94
C ALA A 58 -0.64 13.73 13.32
N SER A 59 0.17 13.13 14.20
CA SER A 59 -0.23 12.81 15.57
C SER A 59 -0.54 14.05 16.39
N ALA A 60 0.30 15.09 16.31
CA ALA A 60 0.07 16.35 17.00
C ALA A 60 -1.23 17.03 16.53
N VAL A 61 -1.47 17.05 15.21
CA VAL A 61 -2.73 17.56 14.66
C VAL A 61 -3.92 16.70 15.10
N ALA A 62 -3.80 15.37 15.05
CA ALA A 62 -4.86 14.45 15.44
C ALA A 62 -5.27 14.62 16.91
N LEU A 63 -4.31 14.74 17.82
CA LEU A 63 -4.58 14.95 19.25
C LEU A 63 -5.15 16.34 19.55
N LYS A 64 -4.81 17.35 18.74
CA LYS A 64 -5.43 18.68 18.83
C LYS A 64 -6.90 18.66 18.37
N VAL A 65 -7.21 17.89 17.32
CA VAL A 65 -8.57 17.78 16.76
C VAL A 65 -9.46 16.85 17.60
N ASN A 66 -8.91 15.74 18.09
CA ASN A 66 -9.60 14.78 18.95
C ASN A 66 -8.72 14.41 20.16
N PRO A 67 -8.82 15.15 21.28
CA PRO A 67 -8.02 14.89 22.49
C PRO A 67 -8.29 13.54 23.15
N ASN A 68 -9.43 12.91 22.85
CA ASN A 68 -9.82 11.62 23.42
C ASN A 68 -9.36 10.43 22.57
N LEU A 69 -8.52 10.67 21.56
CA LEU A 69 -8.03 9.61 20.67
C LEU A 69 -7.24 8.56 21.46
N THR A 70 -7.66 7.30 21.37
CA THR A 70 -6.98 6.21 22.07
C THR A 70 -5.58 5.96 21.49
N LYS A 71 -4.68 5.41 22.30
CA LYS A 71 -3.33 5.02 21.84
C LYS A 71 -3.37 4.05 20.65
N SER A 72 -4.36 3.15 20.61
CA SER A 72 -4.56 2.23 19.49
C SER A 72 -4.96 2.98 18.21
N ASN A 73 -5.92 3.90 18.30
CA ASN A 73 -6.30 4.71 17.14
C ASN A 73 -5.17 5.64 16.68
N LEU A 74 -4.34 6.14 17.59
CA LEU A 74 -3.15 6.90 17.26
C LEU A 74 -2.11 6.05 16.52
N ALA A 75 -1.88 4.82 16.94
CA ALA A 75 -0.98 3.89 16.23
C ALA A 75 -1.51 3.56 14.83
N LEU A 76 -2.82 3.36 14.67
CA LEU A 76 -3.45 3.16 13.37
C LEU A 76 -3.34 4.40 12.48
N LEU A 77 -3.52 5.60 13.05
CA LEU A 77 -3.27 6.85 12.34
C LEU A 77 -1.83 6.89 11.80
N CYS A 78 -0.83 6.65 12.65
CA CYS A 78 0.57 6.62 12.24
C CYS A 78 0.81 5.60 11.11
N TRP A 79 0.26 4.40 11.24
CA TRP A 79 0.34 3.38 10.19
C TRP A 79 -0.21 3.91 8.86
N PHE A 80 -1.44 4.41 8.82
CA PHE A 80 -2.05 4.90 7.57
C PHE A 80 -1.38 6.17 7.04
N VAL A 81 -0.87 7.06 7.88
CA VAL A 81 -0.11 8.24 7.44
C VAL A 81 1.23 7.82 6.82
N MET A 82 1.97 6.92 7.47
CA MET A 82 3.23 6.38 6.94
C MET A 82 3.01 5.74 5.57
N ASN A 83 1.97 4.90 5.44
CA ASN A 83 1.61 4.28 4.17
C ASN A 83 1.22 5.31 3.11
N GLY A 84 0.36 6.28 3.46
CA GLY A 84 -0.01 7.37 2.55
C GLY A 84 1.22 8.15 2.05
N CYS A 85 2.20 8.39 2.93
CA CYS A 85 3.44 9.05 2.56
C CYS A 85 4.32 8.19 1.63
N LEU A 86 4.48 6.90 1.93
CA LEU A 86 5.23 5.99 1.07
C LEU A 86 4.58 5.91 -0.33
N HIS A 87 3.27 5.68 -0.40
CA HIS A 87 2.58 5.59 -1.69
C HIS A 87 2.63 6.90 -2.49
N CYS A 88 2.22 8.02 -1.88
CA CYS A 88 2.10 9.27 -2.63
C CYS A 88 3.46 9.90 -2.98
N PHE A 89 4.47 9.77 -2.10
CA PHE A 89 5.76 10.44 -2.29
C PHE A 89 6.87 9.51 -2.73
N PHE A 90 7.02 8.33 -2.11
CA PHE A 90 8.10 7.41 -2.45
C PHE A 90 7.80 6.66 -3.75
N GLU A 91 6.67 5.96 -3.82
CA GLU A 91 6.19 5.24 -5.00
C GLU A 91 5.75 6.22 -6.09
N GLY A 92 5.07 7.31 -5.72
CA GLY A 92 4.78 8.41 -6.64
C GLY A 92 6.04 8.98 -7.31
N TYR A 93 7.13 9.16 -6.57
CA TYR A 93 8.40 9.58 -7.16
C TYR A 93 8.90 8.57 -8.21
N PHE A 94 8.81 7.26 -7.92
CA PHE A 94 9.14 6.22 -8.90
C PHE A 94 8.29 6.35 -10.16
N VAL A 95 6.96 6.46 -10.01
CA VAL A 95 6.03 6.57 -11.15
C VAL A 95 6.35 7.77 -12.05
N PHE A 96 6.69 8.93 -11.48
CA PHE A 96 7.00 10.13 -12.28
C PHE A 96 8.42 10.15 -12.86
N ASN A 97 9.37 9.44 -12.25
CA ASN A 97 10.80 9.55 -12.59
C ASN A 97 11.41 8.23 -13.05
N HIS A 98 10.64 7.16 -13.27
CA HIS A 98 11.13 5.79 -13.52
C HIS A 98 12.22 5.71 -14.59
N ALA A 99 12.18 6.58 -15.61
CA ALA A 99 13.17 6.64 -16.68
C ALA A 99 14.53 7.26 -16.27
N THR A 100 14.58 8.07 -15.21
CA THR A 100 15.75 8.86 -14.81
C THR A 100 16.24 8.55 -13.38
N ILE A 101 15.67 7.56 -12.70
CA ILE A 101 16.13 7.14 -11.36
C ILE A 101 17.60 6.72 -11.39
N ALA A 102 18.00 5.97 -12.42
CA ALA A 102 19.33 5.39 -12.52
C ALA A 102 20.45 6.46 -12.60
N SER A 103 20.18 7.60 -13.23
CA SER A 103 21.13 8.71 -13.39
C SER A 103 21.05 9.76 -12.27
N SER A 104 19.94 9.82 -11.55
CA SER A 104 19.71 10.83 -10.52
C SER A 104 20.44 10.53 -9.20
N GLN A 105 20.86 11.61 -8.53
CA GLN A 105 21.51 11.59 -7.22
C GLN A 105 20.65 12.24 -6.12
N ASN A 106 19.39 12.55 -6.38
CA ASN A 106 18.53 13.01 -5.29
C ASN A 106 18.22 11.85 -4.31
N VAL A 107 17.79 12.19 -3.09
CA VAL A 107 17.58 11.22 -2.01
C VAL A 107 16.60 10.11 -2.40
N PHE A 108 15.50 10.44 -3.09
CA PHE A 108 14.51 9.45 -3.53
C PHE A 108 15.09 8.50 -4.59
N ALA A 109 15.81 9.02 -5.58
CA ALA A 109 16.47 8.21 -6.59
C ALA A 109 17.50 7.26 -5.98
N GLN A 110 18.30 7.74 -5.02
CA GLN A 110 19.29 6.92 -4.34
C GLN A 110 18.64 5.83 -3.47
N LEU A 111 17.55 6.14 -2.77
CA LEU A 111 16.75 5.15 -2.04
C LEU A 111 16.17 4.08 -2.99
N TRP A 112 15.65 4.47 -4.15
CA TRP A 112 15.15 3.53 -5.15
C TRP A 112 16.26 2.67 -5.74
N LYS A 113 17.43 3.25 -6.03
CA LYS A 113 18.62 2.50 -6.46
C LYS A 113 19.09 1.49 -5.40
N GLU A 114 19.00 1.83 -4.12
CA GLU A 114 19.32 0.92 -3.03
C GLU A 114 18.30 -0.21 -2.92
N TYR A 115 17.00 0.13 -2.93
CA TYR A 115 15.94 -0.86 -2.86
C TYR A 115 15.91 -1.78 -4.09
N ALA A 116 16.23 -1.27 -5.27
CA ALA A 116 16.31 -2.04 -6.51
C ALA A 116 17.41 -3.12 -6.51
N LEU A 117 18.33 -3.14 -5.54
CA LEU A 117 19.23 -4.27 -5.34
C LEU A 117 18.46 -5.55 -4.96
N SER A 118 17.28 -5.39 -4.35
CA SER A 118 16.35 -6.46 -4.06
C SER A 118 15.41 -6.78 -5.21
N ASP A 119 15.14 -5.81 -6.09
CA ASP A 119 14.32 -6.02 -7.29
C ASP A 119 14.67 -4.98 -8.37
N SER A 120 15.42 -5.41 -9.38
CA SER A 120 15.88 -4.51 -10.45
C SER A 120 14.77 -3.97 -11.35
N ARG A 121 13.55 -4.53 -11.28
CA ARG A 121 12.42 -4.11 -12.11
C ARG A 121 12.07 -2.62 -11.91
N TYR A 122 12.41 -2.06 -10.76
CA TYR A 122 12.30 -0.62 -10.47
C TYR A 122 13.29 0.28 -11.23
N LEU A 123 14.35 -0.28 -11.83
CA LEU A 123 15.30 0.48 -12.66
C LEU A 123 15.19 0.16 -14.16
N THR A 124 14.45 -0.88 -14.52
CA THR A 124 14.22 -1.28 -15.91
C THR A 124 12.84 -0.85 -16.43
N SER A 125 12.07 -0.09 -15.64
CA SER A 125 10.72 0.36 -15.99
C SER A 125 9.76 -0.79 -16.33
N ASP A 126 9.81 -1.85 -15.52
CA ASP A 126 8.91 -2.99 -15.70
C ASP A 126 7.43 -2.56 -15.68
N PHE A 127 6.64 -3.10 -16.63
CA PHE A 127 5.24 -2.69 -16.79
C PHE A 127 4.37 -3.08 -15.61
N PHE A 128 4.63 -4.22 -14.98
CA PHE A 128 3.87 -4.63 -13.81
C PHE A 128 4.18 -3.71 -12.64
N MET A 129 5.46 -3.44 -12.37
CA MET A 129 5.86 -2.50 -11.30
C MET A 129 5.31 -1.10 -11.55
N LEU A 130 5.47 -0.54 -12.75
CA LEU A 130 4.94 0.79 -13.04
C LEU A 130 3.41 0.85 -12.88
N SER A 131 2.70 -0.22 -13.27
CA SER A 131 1.24 -0.28 -13.15
C SER A 131 0.78 -0.36 -11.70
N ILE A 132 1.33 -1.28 -10.91
CA ILE A 132 0.91 -1.46 -9.51
C ILE A 132 1.26 -0.22 -8.69
N GLU A 133 2.45 0.34 -8.87
CA GLU A 133 2.90 1.53 -8.15
C GLU A 133 2.13 2.79 -8.57
N SER A 134 1.64 2.86 -9.81
CA SER A 134 0.75 3.94 -10.23
C SER A 134 -0.59 3.87 -9.46
N ILE A 135 -1.17 2.68 -9.34
CA ILE A 135 -2.43 2.51 -8.61
C ILE A 135 -2.21 2.79 -7.11
N THR A 136 -1.09 2.34 -6.52
CA THR A 136 -0.77 2.64 -5.13
C THR A 136 -0.62 4.13 -4.91
N ALA A 137 0.13 4.84 -5.75
CA ALA A 137 0.36 6.28 -5.62
C ALA A 137 -0.93 7.11 -5.79
N PHE A 138 -1.75 6.80 -6.80
CA PHE A 138 -2.93 7.62 -7.13
C PHE A 138 -4.22 7.21 -6.42
N VAL A 139 -4.33 5.98 -5.92
CA VAL A 139 -5.56 5.47 -5.31
C VAL A 139 -5.33 5.06 -3.86
N TRP A 140 -4.37 4.16 -3.60
CA TRP A 140 -4.19 3.61 -2.25
C TRP A 140 -3.59 4.63 -1.27
N GLY A 141 -2.64 5.45 -1.71
CA GLY A 141 -2.05 6.54 -0.93
C GLY A 141 -3.08 7.57 -0.44
N PRO A 142 -3.91 8.14 -1.34
CA PRO A 142 -5.01 9.03 -0.93
C PRO A 142 -6.02 8.35 0.01
N LEU A 143 -6.36 7.08 -0.23
CA LEU A 143 -7.27 6.33 0.64
C LEU A 143 -6.67 6.03 2.01
N CYS A 144 -5.36 5.83 2.13
CA CYS A 144 -4.65 5.76 3.40
C CYS A 144 -4.85 7.05 4.21
N PHE A 145 -4.64 8.22 3.60
CA PHE A 145 -4.90 9.50 4.28
C PHE A 145 -6.38 9.69 4.64
N ALA A 146 -7.30 9.35 3.74
CA ALA A 146 -8.74 9.41 4.01
C ALA A 146 -9.14 8.52 5.20
N ASN A 147 -8.53 7.33 5.31
CA ASN A 147 -8.75 6.45 6.44
C ASN A 147 -8.17 7.03 7.74
N ALA A 148 -6.98 7.62 7.71
CA ALA A 148 -6.40 8.30 8.86
C ALA A 148 -7.30 9.45 9.35
N ILE A 149 -7.82 10.28 8.45
CA ILE A 149 -8.78 11.35 8.79
C ILE A 149 -10.06 10.76 9.40
N SER A 150 -10.56 9.66 8.84
CA SER A 150 -11.76 8.99 9.36
C SER A 150 -11.56 8.41 10.76
N ILE A 151 -10.34 7.96 11.09
CA ILE A 151 -9.97 7.54 12.45
C ILE A 151 -10.03 8.72 13.42
N VAL A 152 -9.44 9.88 13.07
CA VAL A 152 -9.45 11.07 13.93
C VAL A 152 -10.87 11.57 14.18
N ARG A 153 -11.70 11.57 13.14
CA ARG A 153 -13.11 12.02 13.19
C ARG A 153 -14.05 11.01 13.83
N ASP A 154 -13.56 9.86 14.30
CA ASP A 154 -14.37 8.74 14.79
C ASP A 154 -15.50 8.34 13.82
N SER A 155 -15.24 8.45 12.52
CA SER A 155 -16.23 8.17 11.49
C SER A 155 -16.44 6.66 11.32
N PRO A 156 -17.69 6.16 11.21
CA PRO A 156 -17.96 4.76 10.88
C PRO A 156 -17.33 4.31 9.56
N ALA A 157 -17.14 5.25 8.62
CA ALA A 157 -16.50 5.00 7.33
C ALA A 157 -15.06 4.48 7.45
N ARG A 158 -14.40 4.67 8.60
CA ARG A 158 -13.05 4.13 8.86
C ARG A 158 -12.94 2.64 8.63
N HIS A 159 -13.98 1.85 8.92
CA HIS A 159 -13.92 0.40 8.74
C HIS A 159 -14.04 0.02 7.26
N ALA A 160 -14.88 0.72 6.49
CA ALA A 160 -14.99 0.51 5.05
C ALA A 160 -13.69 0.88 4.32
N LEU A 161 -13.14 2.07 4.60
CA LEU A 161 -11.87 2.51 4.04
C LEU A 161 -10.71 1.59 4.43
N ARG A 162 -10.66 1.16 5.70
CA ARG A 162 -9.65 0.20 6.17
C ARG A 162 -9.73 -1.12 5.43
N ILE A 163 -10.93 -1.68 5.21
CA ILE A 163 -11.10 -2.93 4.46
C ILE A 163 -10.56 -2.79 3.03
N ILE A 164 -10.92 -1.71 2.34
CA ILE A 164 -10.47 -1.45 0.96
C ILE A 164 -8.94 -1.38 0.89
N VAL A 165 -8.33 -0.53 1.74
CA VAL A 165 -6.87 -0.34 1.74
C VAL A 165 -6.14 -1.62 2.16
N CYS A 166 -6.61 -2.31 3.20
CA CYS A 166 -5.96 -3.54 3.64
C CYS A 166 -6.03 -4.65 2.58
N MET A 167 -7.16 -4.77 1.86
CA MET A 167 -7.24 -5.71 0.73
C MET A 167 -6.29 -5.32 -0.41
N ALA A 168 -6.18 -4.03 -0.73
CA ALA A 168 -5.25 -3.55 -1.74
C ALA A 168 -3.79 -3.89 -1.38
N HIS A 169 -3.38 -3.69 -0.13
CA HIS A 169 -2.03 -4.05 0.35
C HIS A 169 -1.77 -5.56 0.27
N LEU A 170 -2.71 -6.38 0.77
CA LEU A 170 -2.59 -7.84 0.71
C LEU A 170 -2.51 -8.35 -0.73
N TYR A 171 -3.36 -7.81 -1.60
CA TYR A 171 -3.38 -8.20 -3.00
C TYR A 171 -2.09 -7.76 -3.71
N GLY A 172 -1.63 -6.53 -3.44
CA GLY A 172 -0.42 -6.00 -4.04
C GLY A 172 0.83 -6.76 -3.64
N VAL A 173 1.03 -7.04 -2.35
CA VAL A 173 2.18 -7.84 -1.89
C VAL A 173 2.11 -9.28 -2.40
N ALA A 174 0.91 -9.87 -2.50
CA ALA A 174 0.74 -11.20 -3.07
C ALA A 174 1.15 -11.22 -4.55
N LEU A 175 0.72 -10.25 -5.35
CA LEU A 175 1.13 -10.12 -6.75
C LEU A 175 2.63 -9.84 -6.89
N TYR A 176 3.19 -8.97 -6.05
CA TYR A 176 4.62 -8.67 -6.03
C TYR A 176 5.45 -9.95 -5.82
N TYR A 177 5.17 -10.72 -4.78
CA TYR A 177 5.87 -12.00 -4.56
C TYR A 177 5.57 -13.04 -5.63
N SER A 178 4.32 -13.14 -6.09
CA SER A 178 3.95 -14.13 -7.10
C SER A 178 4.69 -13.88 -8.41
N THR A 179 4.78 -12.62 -8.87
CA THR A 179 5.50 -12.29 -10.11
C THR A 179 6.98 -12.60 -9.99
N THR A 180 7.63 -12.24 -8.88
CA THR A 180 9.05 -12.59 -8.62
C THR A 180 9.28 -14.11 -8.67
N LEU A 181 8.43 -14.88 -8.00
CA LEU A 181 8.55 -16.32 -7.93
C LEU A 181 8.26 -16.99 -9.28
N CYS A 182 7.20 -16.56 -9.96
CA CYS A 182 6.83 -17.08 -11.27
C CYS A 182 7.89 -16.78 -12.33
N GLU A 183 8.40 -15.55 -12.40
CA GLU A 183 9.47 -15.21 -13.34
C GLU A 183 10.73 -16.04 -13.09
N THR A 184 11.12 -16.20 -11.82
CA THR A 184 12.27 -17.04 -11.45
C THR A 184 12.02 -18.50 -11.84
N TYR A 185 10.83 -19.03 -11.57
CA TYR A 185 10.50 -20.43 -11.85
C TYR A 185 10.41 -20.73 -13.36
N PHE A 186 9.74 -19.87 -14.13
CA PHE A 186 9.46 -20.12 -15.55
C PHE A 186 10.61 -19.68 -16.47
N THR A 187 11.38 -18.66 -16.10
CA THR A 187 12.43 -18.10 -16.97
C THR A 187 13.84 -18.30 -16.44
N GLY A 188 13.99 -18.72 -15.18
CA GLY A 188 15.27 -18.80 -14.48
C GLY A 188 15.89 -17.43 -14.17
N ARG A 189 15.19 -16.32 -14.44
CA ARG A 189 15.69 -14.96 -14.20
C ARG A 189 15.25 -14.49 -12.82
N SER A 190 16.24 -14.20 -11.97
CA SER A 190 16.03 -13.48 -10.72
C SER A 190 16.29 -12.00 -10.95
N HIS A 191 15.41 -11.16 -10.41
CA HIS A 191 15.58 -9.70 -10.37
C HIS A 191 16.23 -9.21 -9.07
N SER A 192 16.27 -10.07 -8.05
CA SER A 192 16.99 -9.83 -6.81
C SER A 192 18.44 -10.27 -6.94
N ARG A 193 19.33 -9.52 -6.30
CA ARG A 193 20.66 -10.02 -5.99
C ARG A 193 20.59 -11.23 -5.04
N PRO A 194 21.56 -12.17 -5.13
CA PRO A 194 21.51 -13.44 -4.41
C PRO A 194 21.89 -13.35 -2.93
N GLU A 195 22.49 -12.24 -2.47
CA GLU A 195 22.88 -12.10 -1.08
C GLU A 195 21.66 -12.09 -0.15
N PHE A 196 21.82 -12.68 1.03
CA PHE A 196 20.75 -12.81 2.03
C PHE A 196 20.08 -11.47 2.35
N LEU A 197 20.88 -10.39 2.44
CA LEU A 197 20.40 -9.04 2.72
C LEU A 197 19.33 -8.61 1.70
N TYR A 198 19.60 -8.74 0.41
CA TYR A 198 18.72 -8.18 -0.62
C TYR A 198 17.46 -9.04 -0.81
N PHE A 199 17.60 -10.36 -0.80
CA PHE A 199 16.42 -11.21 -0.95
C PHE A 199 15.57 -11.28 0.34
N TRP A 200 16.17 -11.64 1.47
CA TRP A 200 15.39 -11.91 2.69
C TRP A 200 15.06 -10.66 3.50
N VAL A 201 15.98 -9.69 3.59
CA VAL A 201 15.73 -8.49 4.38
C VAL A 201 14.97 -7.46 3.55
N TYR A 202 15.40 -7.17 2.32
CA TYR A 202 14.77 -6.12 1.52
C TYR A 202 13.52 -6.63 0.81
N LEU A 203 13.65 -7.64 -0.06
CA LEU A 203 12.50 -8.12 -0.83
C LEU A 203 11.44 -8.73 0.09
N VAL A 204 11.79 -9.69 0.95
CA VAL A 204 10.80 -10.31 1.85
C VAL A 204 10.54 -9.44 3.08
N GLY A 205 11.58 -9.06 3.81
CA GLY A 205 11.45 -8.41 5.12
C GLY A 205 10.77 -7.05 5.08
N PHE A 206 11.12 -6.17 4.13
CA PHE A 206 10.48 -4.86 4.02
C PHE A 206 9.06 -4.94 3.50
N ASN A 207 8.69 -5.93 2.68
CA ASN A 207 7.30 -6.05 2.19
C ASN A 207 6.37 -6.81 3.15
N LEU A 208 6.92 -7.64 4.05
CA LEU A 208 6.14 -8.46 4.98
C LEU A 208 5.17 -7.68 5.90
N PRO A 209 5.48 -6.47 6.40
CA PRO A 209 4.52 -5.66 7.16
C PRO A 209 3.21 -5.40 6.42
N TRP A 210 3.25 -5.23 5.09
CA TRP A 210 2.07 -5.06 4.22
C TRP A 210 1.28 -6.35 4.01
N ALA A 211 1.83 -7.51 4.36
CA ALA A 211 1.07 -8.76 4.48
C ALA A 211 0.45 -8.91 5.88
N ILE A 212 1.23 -8.72 6.93
CA ILE A 212 0.80 -9.09 8.29
C ILE A 212 -0.18 -8.07 8.88
N ILE A 213 0.18 -6.78 8.87
CA ILE A 213 -0.61 -5.74 9.55
C ILE A 213 -1.96 -5.57 8.85
N PRO A 214 -2.04 -5.44 7.50
CA PRO A 214 -3.30 -5.40 6.79
C PRO A 214 -4.22 -6.61 7.04
N ALA A 215 -3.68 -7.84 7.15
CA ALA A 215 -4.49 -9.02 7.46
C ALA A 215 -5.19 -8.92 8.83
N ILE A 216 -4.45 -8.47 9.85
CA ILE A 216 -4.98 -8.27 11.20
C ILE A 216 -6.06 -7.17 11.20
N LEU A 217 -5.78 -6.05 10.56
CA LEU A 217 -6.68 -4.89 10.51
C LEU A 217 -7.96 -5.15 9.69
N LEU A 218 -7.84 -5.95 8.63
CA LEU A 218 -8.95 -6.42 7.84
C LEU A 218 -9.87 -7.30 8.69
N TYR A 219 -9.30 -8.30 9.37
CA TYR A 219 -10.06 -9.19 10.26
C TYR A 219 -10.79 -8.40 11.35
N ASP A 220 -10.10 -7.45 11.99
CA ASP A 220 -10.68 -6.56 13.00
C ASP A 220 -11.89 -5.76 12.47
N SER A 221 -11.75 -5.16 11.29
CA SER A 221 -12.83 -4.34 10.71
C SER A 221 -14.02 -5.19 10.27
N VAL A 222 -13.77 -6.32 9.63
CA VAL A 222 -14.83 -7.26 9.22
C VAL A 222 -15.58 -7.78 10.44
N ARG A 223 -14.87 -8.15 11.52
CA ARG A 223 -15.48 -8.61 12.77
C ARG A 223 -16.32 -7.51 13.42
N THR A 224 -15.83 -6.28 13.42
CA THR A 224 -16.53 -5.13 14.00
C THR A 224 -17.82 -4.83 13.25
N ILE A 225 -17.77 -4.75 11.93
CA ILE A 225 -18.96 -4.55 11.09
C ILE A 225 -19.96 -5.69 11.29
N SER A 226 -19.50 -6.95 11.25
CA SER A 226 -20.35 -8.13 11.43
C SER A 226 -21.09 -8.11 12.77
N ARG A 227 -20.42 -7.67 13.85
CA ARG A 227 -21.04 -7.53 15.18
C ARG A 227 -22.07 -6.42 15.21
N ALA A 228 -21.77 -5.27 14.59
CA ALA A 228 -22.69 -4.15 14.51
C ALA A 228 -23.96 -4.53 13.73
N THR A 229 -23.83 -5.18 12.58
CA THR A 229 -24.96 -5.66 11.78
C THR A 229 -25.83 -6.65 12.56
N LYS A 230 -25.23 -7.65 13.22
CA LYS A 230 -25.99 -8.60 14.05
C LYS A 230 -26.74 -7.93 15.21
N ALA A 231 -26.16 -6.89 15.81
CA ALA A 231 -26.81 -6.13 16.87
C ALA A 231 -28.01 -5.33 16.34
N LEU A 232 -27.88 -4.73 15.15
CA LEU A 232 -28.98 -4.05 14.45
C LEU A 232 -30.11 -5.03 14.11
N ASP A 233 -29.81 -6.19 13.54
CA ASP A 233 -30.81 -7.21 13.21
C ASP A 233 -31.61 -7.65 14.45
N LYS A 234 -30.92 -7.88 15.57
CA LYS A 234 -31.56 -8.23 16.85
C LYS A 234 -32.45 -7.10 17.37
N MET A 235 -32.00 -5.85 17.23
CA MET A 235 -32.77 -4.69 17.64
C MET A 235 -34.04 -4.54 16.79
N SER A 236 -33.93 -4.63 15.47
CA SER A 236 -35.06 -4.60 14.54
C SER A 236 -36.07 -5.70 14.85
N TYR A 237 -35.62 -6.93 15.09
CA TYR A 237 -36.49 -8.04 15.49
C TYR A 237 -37.23 -7.77 16.81
N THR A 238 -36.53 -7.20 17.80
CA THR A 238 -37.12 -6.88 19.11
C THR A 238 -38.16 -5.75 18.99
N LEU A 239 -37.92 -4.75 18.15
CA LEU A 239 -38.87 -3.66 17.89
C LEU A 239 -40.13 -4.17 17.17
N ASP A 240 -39.97 -5.02 16.15
CA ASP A 240 -41.10 -5.62 15.42
C ASP A 240 -41.96 -6.52 16.32
N THR A 241 -41.33 -7.31 17.19
CA THR A 241 -42.06 -8.15 18.15
C THR A 241 -42.80 -7.31 19.19
N GLN A 242 -42.22 -6.20 19.65
CA GLN A 242 -42.90 -5.27 20.55
C GLN A 242 -44.10 -4.57 19.88
N ASP A 243 -43.96 -4.08 18.64
CA ASP A 243 -45.07 -3.46 17.90
C ASP A 243 -46.19 -4.47 17.64
N THR A 244 -45.84 -5.69 17.24
CA THR A 244 -46.81 -6.78 17.05
C THR A 244 -47.57 -7.12 18.33
N GLN A 245 -46.87 -7.19 19.47
CA GLN A 245 -47.50 -7.42 20.77
C GLN A 245 -48.40 -6.25 21.19
N HIS A 246 -47.96 -5.01 20.96
CA HIS A 246 -48.74 -3.81 21.28
C HIS A 246 -50.03 -3.73 20.45
N ARG A 247 -49.95 -3.98 19.13
CA ARG A 247 -51.12 -4.06 18.24
C ARG A 247 -52.08 -5.17 18.65
N ARG A 248 -51.58 -6.36 18.97
CA ARG A 248 -52.40 -7.47 19.48
C ARG A 248 -53.12 -7.10 20.78
N ARG A 249 -52.44 -6.41 21.70
CA ARG A 249 -53.03 -5.97 22.99
C ARG A 249 -54.13 -4.93 22.78
N ASN A 250 -53.90 -3.93 21.93
CA ASN A 250 -54.90 -2.90 21.63
C ASN A 250 -56.08 -3.44 20.81
N GLY A 251 -55.84 -4.34 19.85
CA GLY A 251 -56.91 -5.02 19.13
C GLY A 251 -57.79 -5.86 20.06
N LYS A 252 -57.20 -6.62 20.98
CA LYS A 252 -57.97 -7.34 22.02
C LYS A 252 -58.77 -6.38 22.92
N ARG A 253 -58.20 -5.24 23.31
CA ARG A 253 -58.89 -4.25 24.15
C ARG A 253 -60.07 -3.59 23.44
N ALA A 254 -59.93 -3.28 22.14
CA ALA A 254 -61.01 -2.72 21.32
C ALA A 254 -62.16 -3.71 21.06
N VAL A 255 -61.87 -5.02 21.00
CA VAL A 255 -62.90 -6.08 20.89
C VAL A 255 -63.63 -6.31 22.21
N VAL A 256 -62.98 -6.04 23.35
CA VAL A 256 -63.54 -6.31 24.69
C VAL A 256 -64.34 -5.13 25.25
N GLU A 257 -64.20 -3.90 24.75
CA GLU A 257 -65.12 -2.80 25.10
C GLU A 257 -66.46 -2.95 24.34
N PRO A 258 -67.57 -3.34 25.00
CA PRO A 258 -68.86 -3.32 24.32
C PRO A 258 -69.27 -1.86 24.11
N LYS A 259 -69.77 -1.54 22.91
CA LYS A 259 -70.46 -0.26 22.64
C LYS A 259 -71.55 -0.10 23.71
N LYS A 260 -71.33 0.81 24.67
CA LYS A 260 -72.39 1.28 25.55
C LYS A 260 -73.38 2.10 24.71
N THR A 261 -74.38 1.44 24.15
CA THR A 261 -75.57 2.09 23.59
C THR A 261 -76.36 2.71 24.74
N LYS A 262 -76.52 4.04 24.66
CA LYS A 262 -77.44 4.83 25.48
C LYS A 262 -78.89 4.51 25.13
#